data_AF-A0A1F5SYD0-F1
#
_entry.id   AF-A0A1F5SYD0-F1
#
_cell.length_a   1.000
_cell.length_b   1.000
_cell.length_c   1.000
_cell.angle_alpha   90.00
_cell.angle_beta   90.00
_cell.angle_gamma   90.00
#
_symmetry.space_group_name_H-M   'P 1'
#
loop_
_entity.id
_entity.type
_entity.pdbx_description
1 polymer ?
#
loop_
_entity_poly.entity_id
_entity_poly.type
_entity_poly.pdbx_seq_one_letter_code
_entity_poly.pdbx_strand_id
1 'polypeptide(L)'
;MANLGSAGKETAPKQEESGLMPDKLFRGEIMKLLEAVAANKARQTRAREMNTRAGENLFKVYSGAELLEFALQKLAGARRVAEIASPEALLLPGLDQVEIARVERENPLQIEFCDQSFKVDYSSGSQPRVSLGSEITPDGIWRKLPDDGVLLPGGRQVLVSLGYYPSVCDADIPRLKEKVRNHLNRRQWDEWTSRPEIILPNPTIEGSEVAPIAEAVYGTCVVTNQPLLAFGIASPKYRYYETDPYFEGRWFQNRAEAEAERVKLAEKLAALRQELVERKALAEARLEAGQAKERVQSAYQVCQSQGKDNSLRNALYEHAYGYLPDGLESLRQWTIETNALVEKALAEITEVKEASKREEEIAPLVEHIGSDKTVFVHEFAEELVNLVGAANAHQYLTREYTAGYGRARRQSALTHVCTGEKGQRFLALHQASAVDAVLKGVIFWLEHKYKLQPIVSLSQREASNRRQPTPSASEPGSVVLNPGAWDALDKLKL
;
A
#
# COMPACT_ATOMS: atom_id res chain seq x y z
N MET A 1 -96.99 -4.93 -66.80
CA MET A 1 -95.96 -4.47 -65.84
C MET A 1 -94.76 -3.96 -66.65
N ALA A 2 -94.48 -2.67 -66.50
CA ALA A 2 -93.29 -1.88 -66.90
C ALA A 2 -92.72 -2.12 -68.32
N ASN A 3 -93.28 -1.52 -69.38
CA ASN A 3 -93.08 -0.16 -69.96
C ASN A 3 -91.86 0.04 -70.89
N LEU A 4 -92.22 0.04 -72.19
CA LEU A 4 -91.87 0.97 -73.28
C LEU A 4 -90.40 1.19 -73.67
N GLY A 5 -90.09 0.68 -74.87
CA GLY A 5 -89.05 1.23 -75.73
C GLY A 5 -89.58 2.25 -76.75
N SER A 6 -88.62 2.78 -77.51
CA SER A 6 -88.72 3.49 -78.80
C SER A 6 -88.78 5.03 -78.81
N ALA A 7 -87.84 5.55 -79.62
CA ALA A 7 -87.88 6.77 -80.45
C ALA A 7 -87.47 8.12 -79.84
N GLY A 8 -86.53 8.77 -80.53
CA GLY A 8 -86.24 10.20 -80.38
C GLY A 8 -84.93 10.62 -81.05
N LYS A 9 -84.98 10.95 -82.35
CA LYS A 9 -83.92 11.70 -83.06
C LYS A 9 -83.83 13.10 -82.45
N GLU A 10 -82.62 13.58 -82.15
CA GLU A 10 -82.34 15.01 -82.06
C GLU A 10 -80.95 15.33 -82.64
N THR A 11 -80.91 16.43 -83.39
CA THR A 11 -79.82 16.88 -84.25
C THR A 11 -79.05 18.05 -83.61
N ALA A 12 -77.70 17.98 -83.72
CA ALA A 12 -76.70 19.08 -83.76
C ALA A 12 -76.42 19.87 -82.45
N PRO A 13 -75.22 20.50 -82.24
CA PRO A 13 -74.22 20.88 -83.24
C PRO A 13 -72.72 20.63 -82.92
N LYS A 14 -71.92 20.62 -84.00
CA LYS A 14 -70.52 21.05 -84.17
C LYS A 14 -69.56 20.90 -82.98
N GLN A 15 -68.75 19.83 -83.02
CA GLN A 15 -67.40 19.87 -82.45
C GLN A 15 -66.52 20.74 -83.35
N GLU A 16 -66.14 21.90 -82.84
CA GLU A 16 -65.00 22.66 -83.33
C GLU A 16 -63.74 21.81 -83.15
N GLU A 17 -63.09 21.48 -84.27
CA GLU A 17 -61.71 21.05 -84.32
C GLU A 17 -60.82 22.20 -83.80
N SER A 18 -60.68 22.31 -82.48
CA SER A 18 -59.61 23.12 -81.89
C SER A 18 -58.33 22.29 -81.92
N GLY A 19 -57.38 22.75 -82.73
CA GLY A 19 -56.07 22.13 -82.89
C GLY A 19 -55.30 22.07 -81.57
N LEU A 20 -55.26 20.89 -80.96
CA LEU A 20 -54.35 20.53 -79.89
C LEU A 20 -53.26 19.59 -80.44
N MET A 21 -52.32 20.19 -81.18
CA MET A 21 -51.03 19.58 -81.49
C MET A 21 -49.84 20.47 -81.05
N PRO A 22 -49.62 20.76 -79.74
CA PRO A 22 -48.31 21.19 -79.25
C PRO A 22 -47.54 20.11 -78.46
N ASP A 23 -48.20 19.03 -78.01
CA ASP A 23 -47.64 18.19 -76.92
C ASP A 23 -46.51 17.24 -77.36
N LYS A 24 -46.38 16.94 -78.66
CA LYS A 24 -45.30 16.07 -79.18
C LYS A 24 -44.00 16.83 -79.47
N LEU A 25 -44.09 18.09 -79.92
CA LEU A 25 -42.92 18.93 -80.21
C LEU A 25 -42.24 19.40 -78.91
N PHE A 26 -43.03 19.79 -77.92
CA PHE A 26 -42.51 20.28 -76.63
C PHE A 26 -41.75 19.21 -75.83
N ARG A 27 -42.18 17.94 -75.93
CA ARG A 27 -41.46 16.81 -75.29
C ARG A 27 -40.10 16.56 -75.94
N GLY A 28 -39.97 16.72 -77.26
CA GLY A 28 -38.71 16.51 -77.97
C GLY A 28 -37.61 17.49 -77.55
N GLU A 29 -37.96 18.77 -77.38
CA GLU A 29 -37.01 19.81 -76.99
C GLU A 29 -36.57 19.71 -75.52
N ILE A 30 -37.49 19.36 -74.62
CA ILE A 30 -37.17 19.09 -73.21
C ILE A 30 -36.21 17.90 -73.10
N MET A 31 -36.43 16.84 -73.87
CA MET A 31 -35.54 15.67 -73.87
C MET A 31 -34.13 16.03 -74.33
N LYS A 32 -33.97 16.82 -75.39
CA LYS A 32 -32.66 17.30 -75.85
C LYS A 32 -31.92 18.14 -74.80
N LEU A 33 -32.65 18.97 -74.04
CA LEU A 33 -32.06 19.76 -72.96
C LEU A 33 -31.58 18.87 -71.80
N LEU A 34 -32.38 17.88 -71.41
CA LEU A 34 -31.98 16.90 -70.40
C LEU A 34 -30.78 16.06 -70.85
N GLU A 35 -30.73 15.68 -72.13
CA GLU A 35 -29.57 15.00 -72.75
C GLU A 35 -28.31 15.86 -72.68
N ALA A 36 -28.39 17.16 -72.98
CA ALA A 36 -27.25 18.08 -72.87
C ALA A 36 -26.74 18.21 -71.43
N VAL A 37 -27.64 18.32 -70.44
CA VAL A 37 -27.29 18.36 -69.02
C VAL A 37 -26.62 17.06 -68.57
N ALA A 38 -27.18 15.91 -68.97
CA ALA A 38 -26.63 14.60 -68.67
C ALA A 38 -25.24 14.42 -69.30
N ALA A 39 -25.06 14.81 -70.57
CA ALA A 39 -23.78 14.78 -71.27
C ALA A 39 -22.73 15.67 -70.61
N ASN A 40 -23.11 16.89 -70.19
CA ASN A 40 -22.20 17.78 -69.46
C ASN A 40 -21.79 17.20 -68.11
N LYS A 41 -22.73 16.62 -67.35
CA LYS A 41 -22.42 15.94 -66.10
C LYS A 41 -21.44 14.77 -66.33
N ALA A 42 -21.67 13.96 -67.36
CA ALA A 42 -20.77 12.87 -67.74
C ALA A 42 -19.37 13.39 -68.11
N ARG A 43 -19.28 14.48 -68.89
CA ARG A 43 -18.01 15.14 -69.25
C ARG A 43 -17.26 15.68 -68.03
N GLN A 44 -17.95 16.34 -67.10
CA GLN A 44 -17.35 16.82 -65.85
C GLN A 44 -16.85 15.68 -64.97
N THR A 45 -17.62 14.61 -64.83
CA THR A 45 -17.20 13.40 -64.10
C THR A 45 -15.96 12.78 -64.75
N ARG A 46 -15.97 12.64 -66.08
CA ARG A 46 -14.83 12.09 -66.81
C ARG A 46 -13.58 12.97 -66.71
N ALA A 47 -13.72 14.30 -66.80
CA ALA A 47 -12.63 15.24 -66.59
C ALA A 47 -12.02 15.10 -65.18
N ARG A 48 -12.86 15.01 -64.14
CA ARG A 48 -12.40 14.78 -62.76
C ARG A 48 -11.69 13.44 -62.61
N GLU A 49 -12.22 12.38 -63.20
CA GLU A 49 -11.60 11.05 -63.18
C GLU A 49 -10.22 11.09 -63.85
N MET A 50 -10.11 11.69 -65.04
CA MET A 50 -8.84 11.79 -65.75
C MET A 50 -7.83 12.67 -65.01
N ASN A 51 -8.25 13.82 -64.45
CA ASN A 51 -7.38 14.65 -63.62
C ASN A 51 -6.89 13.91 -62.38
N THR A 52 -7.78 13.16 -61.72
CA THR A 52 -7.43 12.33 -60.56
C THR A 52 -6.43 11.24 -60.93
N ARG A 53 -6.63 10.59 -62.08
CA ARG A 53 -5.72 9.57 -62.60
C ARG A 53 -4.37 10.14 -63.01
N ALA A 54 -4.33 11.31 -63.64
CA ALA A 54 -3.09 11.99 -63.98
C ALA A 54 -2.36 12.56 -62.74
N GLY A 55 -3.10 12.90 -61.69
CA GLY A 55 -2.56 13.60 -60.52
C GLY A 55 -2.38 15.11 -60.74
N GLU A 56 -2.97 15.65 -61.81
CA GLU A 56 -2.86 17.06 -62.23
C GLU A 56 -4.14 17.52 -62.95
N ASN A 57 -4.33 18.83 -63.07
CA ASN A 57 -5.53 19.43 -63.65
C ASN A 57 -5.43 19.59 -65.17
N LEU A 58 -5.44 18.49 -65.93
CA LEU A 58 -5.36 18.50 -67.40
C LEU A 58 -6.62 19.04 -68.06
N PHE A 59 -7.78 18.61 -67.57
CA PHE A 59 -9.08 18.96 -68.11
C PHE A 59 -9.75 20.01 -67.22
N LYS A 60 -10.35 21.04 -67.84
CA LYS A 60 -11.11 22.04 -67.09
C LYS A 60 -12.34 21.40 -66.45
N VAL A 61 -12.38 21.43 -65.12
CA VAL A 61 -13.57 21.09 -64.33
C VAL A 61 -14.24 22.40 -63.95
N TYR A 62 -15.45 22.62 -64.45
CA TYR A 62 -16.13 23.90 -64.28
C TYR A 62 -16.79 23.93 -62.90
N SER A 63 -16.62 25.05 -62.20
CA SER A 63 -17.37 25.37 -60.99
C SER A 63 -18.86 25.61 -61.29
N GLY A 64 -19.69 25.58 -60.25
CA GLY A 64 -21.13 25.87 -60.41
C GLY A 64 -21.40 27.27 -60.99
N ALA A 65 -20.60 28.26 -60.60
CA ALA A 65 -20.71 29.63 -61.12
C ALA A 65 -20.34 29.70 -62.61
N GLU A 66 -19.25 29.06 -63.03
CA GLU A 66 -18.85 29.03 -64.44
C GLU A 66 -19.84 28.26 -65.32
N LEU A 67 -20.45 27.19 -64.80
CA LEU A 67 -21.52 26.46 -65.50
C LEU A 67 -22.76 27.33 -65.69
N LEU A 68 -23.13 28.10 -64.66
CA LEU A 68 -24.25 29.04 -64.73
C LEU A 68 -23.98 30.15 -65.73
N GLU A 69 -22.80 30.77 -65.68
CA GLU A 69 -22.38 31.81 -66.62
C GLU A 69 -22.37 31.29 -68.06
N PHE A 70 -21.80 30.11 -68.27
CA PHE A 70 -21.81 29.43 -69.58
C PHE A 70 -23.24 29.19 -70.07
N ALA A 71 -24.14 28.68 -69.22
CA ALA A 71 -25.53 28.46 -69.58
C ALA A 71 -26.27 29.76 -69.91
N LEU A 72 -26.10 30.81 -69.10
CA LEU A 72 -26.73 32.12 -69.34
C LEU A 72 -26.29 32.72 -70.67
N GLN A 73 -24.99 32.63 -70.99
CA GLN A 73 -24.45 33.11 -72.26
C GLN A 73 -25.06 32.36 -73.45
N LYS A 74 -25.22 31.03 -73.34
CA LYS A 74 -25.73 30.18 -74.42
C LYS A 74 -27.25 30.21 -74.58
N LEU A 75 -27.99 30.49 -73.51
CA LEU A 75 -29.45 30.64 -73.55
C LEU A 75 -29.91 31.98 -74.11
N ALA A 76 -29.02 32.97 -74.26
CA ALA A 76 -29.29 34.27 -74.91
C ALA A 76 -30.58 34.99 -74.42
N GLY A 77 -30.95 34.81 -73.14
CA GLY A 77 -32.14 35.43 -72.56
C GLY A 77 -33.46 34.67 -72.76
N ALA A 78 -33.43 33.42 -73.24
CA ALA A 78 -34.60 32.55 -73.34
C ALA A 78 -35.30 32.41 -71.98
N ARG A 79 -36.62 32.63 -71.96
CA ARG A 79 -37.49 32.55 -70.78
C ARG A 79 -38.27 31.24 -70.71
N ARG A 80 -38.33 30.50 -71.82
CA ARG A 80 -39.06 29.23 -71.96
C ARG A 80 -38.26 28.25 -72.83
N VAL A 81 -38.46 26.94 -72.65
CA VAL A 81 -37.71 25.90 -73.39
C VAL A 81 -37.85 26.05 -74.91
N ALA A 82 -39.06 26.41 -75.38
CA ALA A 82 -39.34 26.64 -76.79
C ALA A 82 -38.60 27.84 -77.41
N GLU A 83 -38.01 28.72 -76.59
CA GLU A 83 -37.21 29.86 -77.05
C GLU A 83 -35.73 29.49 -77.25
N ILE A 84 -35.33 28.25 -76.89
CA ILE A 84 -33.96 27.77 -77.02
C ILE A 84 -33.73 27.29 -78.45
N ALA A 85 -33.11 28.14 -79.27
CA ALA A 85 -32.86 27.88 -80.68
C ALA A 85 -32.01 26.61 -80.95
N SER A 86 -31.07 26.28 -80.05
CA SER A 86 -30.24 25.07 -80.16
C SER A 86 -29.85 24.55 -78.77
N PRO A 87 -30.52 23.50 -78.26
CA PRO A 87 -30.14 22.85 -77.00
C PRO A 87 -28.71 22.28 -77.01
N GLU A 88 -28.19 21.91 -78.19
CA GLU A 88 -26.84 21.40 -78.38
C GLU A 88 -25.77 22.47 -78.08
N ALA A 89 -26.09 23.76 -78.20
CA ALA A 89 -25.17 24.84 -77.86
C ALA A 89 -24.85 24.92 -76.34
N LEU A 90 -25.65 24.24 -75.50
CA LEU A 90 -25.40 24.09 -74.06
C LEU A 90 -24.35 23.01 -73.74
N LEU A 91 -23.90 22.23 -74.73
CA LEU A 91 -22.85 21.26 -74.54
C LEU A 91 -21.51 21.96 -74.28
N LEU A 92 -20.83 21.55 -73.19
CA LEU A 92 -19.47 21.99 -72.88
C LEU A 92 -18.49 21.55 -73.97
N PRO A 93 -17.31 22.19 -74.11
CA PRO A 93 -16.26 21.69 -74.99
C PRO A 93 -15.96 20.21 -74.76
N GLY A 94 -15.71 19.46 -75.84
CA GLY A 94 -15.28 18.07 -75.75
C GLY A 94 -13.93 17.97 -75.04
N LEU A 95 -13.71 16.84 -74.36
CA LEU A 95 -12.39 16.54 -73.80
C LEU A 95 -11.46 16.11 -74.93
N ASP A 96 -10.20 16.56 -74.89
CA ASP A 96 -9.18 16.16 -75.86
C ASP A 96 -8.94 14.64 -75.76
N GLN A 97 -9.25 13.95 -76.85
CA GLN A 97 -9.15 12.49 -76.92
C GLN A 97 -7.70 12.00 -76.94
N VAL A 98 -6.78 12.81 -77.45
CA VAL A 98 -5.35 12.48 -77.45
C VAL A 98 -4.82 12.49 -76.02
N GLU A 99 -5.20 13.49 -75.23
CA GLU A 99 -4.86 13.57 -73.81
C GLU A 99 -5.52 12.47 -72.98
N ILE A 100 -6.78 12.12 -73.25
CA ILE A 100 -7.43 10.98 -72.59
C ILE A 100 -6.65 9.69 -72.85
N ALA A 101 -6.33 9.40 -74.12
CA ALA A 101 -5.59 8.20 -74.49
C ALA A 101 -4.18 8.18 -73.85
N ARG A 102 -3.53 9.35 -73.73
CA ARG A 102 -2.25 9.49 -73.03
C ARG A 102 -2.39 9.13 -71.54
N VAL A 103 -3.36 9.71 -70.84
CA VAL A 103 -3.62 9.45 -69.41
C VAL A 103 -3.93 7.98 -69.17
N GLU A 104 -4.76 7.36 -70.02
CA GLU A 104 -5.13 5.95 -69.86
C GLU A 104 -3.95 5.00 -70.06
N ARG A 105 -3.05 5.31 -70.99
CA ARG A 105 -1.82 4.55 -71.24
C ARG A 105 -0.80 4.73 -70.13
N GLU A 106 -0.61 5.95 -69.65
CA GLU A 106 0.41 6.29 -68.65
C GLU A 106 -0.02 5.96 -67.22
N ASN A 107 -1.33 6.01 -66.94
CA ASN A 107 -1.92 5.77 -65.63
C ASN A 107 -3.06 4.74 -65.74
N PRO A 108 -2.78 3.47 -66.11
CA PRO A 108 -3.80 2.45 -66.32
C PRO A 108 -4.54 2.10 -65.02
N LEU A 109 -5.74 1.53 -65.13
CA LEU A 109 -6.51 1.06 -63.97
C LEU A 109 -5.98 -0.25 -63.38
N GLN A 110 -5.10 -0.92 -64.11
CA GLN A 110 -4.44 -2.15 -63.70
C GLN A 110 -2.97 -2.09 -64.11
N ILE A 111 -2.11 -2.64 -63.27
CA ILE A 111 -0.70 -2.84 -63.56
C ILE A 111 -0.31 -4.28 -63.25
N GLU A 112 0.67 -4.78 -63.97
CA GLU A 112 1.19 -6.14 -63.80
C GLU A 112 2.57 -6.09 -63.18
N PHE A 113 2.76 -6.82 -62.08
CA PHE A 113 4.07 -7.08 -61.49
C PHE A 113 4.01 -8.39 -60.71
N CYS A 114 5.15 -9.07 -60.56
CA CYS A 114 5.21 -10.38 -59.90
C CYS A 114 4.24 -11.42 -60.50
N ASP A 115 4.08 -11.42 -61.82
CA ASP A 115 3.20 -12.32 -62.60
C ASP A 115 1.70 -12.23 -62.22
N GLN A 116 1.26 -11.11 -61.64
CA GLN A 116 -0.13 -10.87 -61.24
C GLN A 116 -0.60 -9.48 -61.67
N SER A 117 -1.89 -9.36 -61.98
CA SER A 117 -2.54 -8.08 -62.29
C SER A 117 -3.19 -7.49 -61.05
N PHE A 118 -2.87 -6.23 -60.77
CA PHE A 118 -3.37 -5.50 -59.62
C PHE A 118 -4.16 -4.28 -60.06
N LYS A 119 -5.32 -4.07 -59.44
CA LYS A 119 -6.10 -2.85 -59.60
C LYS A 119 -5.38 -1.67 -58.94
N VAL A 120 -5.27 -0.57 -59.68
CA VAL A 120 -4.77 0.71 -59.18
C VAL A 120 -5.94 1.57 -58.74
N ASP A 121 -5.94 1.96 -57.46
CA ASP A 121 -6.88 2.91 -56.91
C ASP A 121 -6.29 4.32 -56.94
N TYR A 122 -7.03 5.25 -57.55
CA TYR A 122 -6.65 6.66 -57.65
C TYR A 122 -7.54 7.49 -56.72
N SER A 123 -6.92 8.39 -55.96
CA SER A 123 -7.64 9.37 -55.14
C SER A 123 -7.03 10.75 -55.30
N SER A 124 -7.88 11.77 -55.31
CA SER A 124 -7.46 13.16 -55.51
C SER A 124 -6.44 13.59 -54.45
N GLY A 125 -5.29 14.12 -54.89
CA GLY A 125 -4.24 14.62 -54.01
C GLY A 125 -3.34 13.56 -53.37
N SER A 126 -3.52 12.28 -53.70
CA SER A 126 -2.69 11.19 -53.16
C SER A 126 -1.93 10.44 -54.25
N GLN A 127 -0.91 9.69 -53.84
CA GLN A 127 -0.25 8.72 -54.72
C GLN A 127 -1.22 7.60 -55.12
N PRO A 128 -1.09 7.06 -56.35
CA PRO A 128 -1.85 5.89 -56.77
C PRO A 128 -1.53 4.71 -55.84
N ARG A 129 -2.52 3.88 -55.54
CA ARG A 129 -2.39 2.80 -54.56
C ARG A 129 -2.72 1.44 -55.16
N VAL A 130 -1.98 0.43 -54.74
CA VAL A 130 -2.29 -0.98 -54.99
C VAL A 130 -2.42 -1.73 -53.65
N SER A 131 -3.43 -2.59 -53.56
CA SER A 131 -3.60 -3.52 -52.44
C SER A 131 -3.23 -4.94 -52.86
N LEU A 132 -2.30 -5.57 -52.15
CA LEU A 132 -1.84 -6.92 -52.44
C LEU A 132 -2.72 -8.03 -51.84
N GLY A 133 -3.78 -7.66 -51.11
CA GLY A 133 -4.70 -8.60 -50.46
C GLY A 133 -4.86 -8.36 -48.96
N SER A 134 -5.80 -9.09 -48.34
CA SER A 134 -6.19 -8.94 -46.93
C SER A 134 -5.27 -9.65 -45.94
N GLU A 135 -4.57 -10.71 -46.36
CA GLU A 135 -3.75 -11.52 -45.47
C GLU A 135 -2.25 -11.25 -45.67
N ILE A 136 -1.58 -10.93 -44.57
CA ILE A 136 -0.12 -10.80 -44.52
C ILE A 136 0.43 -12.15 -44.10
N THR A 137 1.05 -12.87 -45.04
CA THR A 137 1.63 -14.19 -44.81
C THR A 137 3.15 -14.17 -44.95
N PRO A 138 3.88 -15.11 -44.29
CA PRO A 138 5.32 -15.23 -44.45
C PRO A 138 5.75 -15.39 -45.91
N ASP A 139 5.04 -16.19 -46.71
CA ASP A 139 5.38 -16.46 -48.11
C ASP A 139 4.64 -15.53 -49.10
N GLY A 140 4.14 -14.39 -48.60
CA GLY A 140 3.35 -13.46 -49.39
C GLY A 140 4.13 -12.79 -50.53
N ILE A 141 3.38 -12.27 -51.51
CA ILE A 141 3.91 -11.62 -52.71
C ILE A 141 4.81 -10.41 -52.42
N TRP A 142 4.67 -9.79 -51.24
CA TRP A 142 5.48 -8.66 -50.79
C TRP A 142 7.00 -8.92 -50.83
N ARG A 143 7.43 -10.19 -50.70
CA ARG A 143 8.86 -10.54 -50.83
C ARG A 143 9.41 -10.35 -52.23
N LYS A 144 8.56 -10.60 -53.23
CA LYS A 144 8.93 -10.56 -54.66
C LYS A 144 8.88 -9.14 -55.23
N LEU A 145 8.39 -8.16 -54.46
CA LEU A 145 8.33 -6.78 -54.90
C LEU A 145 9.72 -6.23 -55.24
N PRO A 146 9.86 -5.45 -56.31
CA PRO A 146 11.12 -4.83 -56.70
C PRO A 146 11.54 -3.76 -55.68
N ASP A 147 12.81 -3.74 -55.29
CA ASP A 147 13.31 -2.78 -54.29
C ASP A 147 13.31 -1.34 -54.81
N ASP A 148 13.41 -1.14 -56.14
CA ASP A 148 13.36 0.17 -56.80
C ASP A 148 11.96 0.83 -56.75
N GLY A 149 10.96 0.11 -56.26
CA GLY A 149 9.57 0.60 -56.20
C GLY A 149 8.70 0.07 -57.33
N VAL A 150 7.38 0.25 -57.16
CA VAL A 150 6.38 -0.02 -58.20
C VAL A 150 6.02 1.30 -58.86
N LEU A 151 6.20 1.39 -60.18
CA LEU A 151 5.92 2.59 -60.97
C LEU A 151 4.79 2.32 -61.96
N LEU A 152 3.96 3.34 -62.20
CA LEU A 152 3.08 3.38 -63.36
C LEU A 152 3.91 3.61 -64.65
N PRO A 153 3.38 3.27 -65.85
CA PRO A 153 4.06 3.54 -67.12
C PRO A 153 4.44 5.02 -67.33
N GLY A 154 3.67 5.96 -66.76
CA GLY A 154 3.99 7.39 -66.74
C GLY A 154 5.05 7.81 -65.72
N GLY A 155 5.67 6.88 -64.99
CA GLY A 155 6.75 7.12 -64.04
C GLY A 155 6.31 7.49 -62.61
N ARG A 156 5.00 7.59 -62.34
CA ARG A 156 4.50 7.88 -60.98
C ARG A 156 4.67 6.67 -60.07
N GLN A 157 5.18 6.91 -58.86
CA GLN A 157 5.35 5.89 -57.84
C GLN A 157 4.01 5.47 -57.23
N VAL A 158 3.85 4.16 -57.05
CA VAL A 158 2.65 3.52 -56.52
C VAL A 158 2.87 3.16 -55.05
N LEU A 159 1.95 3.58 -54.20
CA LEU A 159 1.88 3.15 -52.81
C LEU A 159 1.38 1.71 -52.77
N VAL A 160 2.17 0.80 -52.20
CA VAL A 160 1.77 -0.60 -52.02
C VAL A 160 1.29 -0.79 -50.60
N SER A 161 0.13 -1.43 -50.44
CA SER A 161 -0.46 -1.73 -49.14
C SER A 161 -0.80 -3.21 -48.98
N LEU A 162 -0.64 -3.69 -47.75
CA LEU A 162 -0.96 -5.07 -47.37
C LEU A 162 -1.94 -5.12 -46.20
N GLY A 163 -2.93 -6.00 -46.34
CA GLY A 163 -3.93 -6.27 -45.33
C GLY A 163 -4.97 -5.16 -45.16
N TYR A 164 -5.83 -5.34 -44.15
CA TYR A 164 -6.78 -4.32 -43.72
C TYR A 164 -6.12 -3.19 -42.93
N TYR A 165 -4.85 -3.34 -42.54
CA TYR A 165 -4.15 -2.40 -41.67
C TYR A 165 -3.54 -1.25 -42.47
N PRO A 166 -3.98 0.00 -42.27
CA PRO A 166 -3.39 1.16 -42.95
C PRO A 166 -1.89 1.34 -42.61
N SER A 167 -1.42 0.74 -41.51
CA SER A 167 -0.04 0.84 -41.03
C SER A 167 0.98 0.07 -41.88
N VAL A 168 0.55 -0.90 -42.70
CA VAL A 168 1.44 -1.67 -43.57
C VAL A 168 1.27 -1.18 -45.02
N CYS A 169 1.64 0.08 -45.24
CA CYS A 169 1.73 0.68 -46.56
C CYS A 169 2.99 1.54 -46.69
N ASP A 170 3.58 1.53 -47.88
CA ASP A 170 4.68 2.41 -48.26
C ASP A 170 4.86 2.42 -49.79
N ALA A 171 5.45 3.50 -50.31
CA ALA A 171 5.90 3.57 -51.69
C ALA A 171 7.37 3.11 -51.81
N ASP A 172 8.14 3.25 -50.73
CA ASP A 172 9.48 2.70 -50.55
C ASP A 172 9.35 1.21 -50.18
N ILE A 173 9.62 0.34 -51.15
CA ILE A 173 9.43 -1.10 -51.01
C ILE A 173 10.35 -1.72 -49.94
N PRO A 174 11.65 -1.36 -49.83
CA PRO A 174 12.48 -1.75 -48.69
C PRO A 174 11.85 -1.44 -47.33
N ARG A 175 11.31 -0.22 -47.15
CA ARG A 175 10.60 0.15 -45.91
C ARG A 175 9.32 -0.65 -45.71
N LEU A 176 8.56 -0.91 -46.78
CA LEU A 176 7.38 -1.76 -46.72
C LEU A 176 7.72 -3.19 -46.27
N LYS A 177 8.76 -3.79 -46.85
CA LYS A 177 9.26 -5.13 -46.48
C LYS A 177 9.65 -5.18 -45.00
N GLU A 178 10.29 -4.11 -44.50
CA GLU A 178 10.60 -3.99 -43.07
C GLU A 178 9.34 -3.87 -42.19
N LYS A 179 8.35 -3.06 -42.59
CA LYS A 179 7.05 -2.98 -41.88
C LYS A 179 6.34 -4.33 -41.84
N VAL A 180 6.31 -5.06 -42.94
CA VAL A 180 5.71 -6.40 -43.03
C VAL A 180 6.48 -7.39 -42.13
N ARG A 181 7.82 -7.38 -42.19
CA ARG A 181 8.68 -8.19 -41.31
C ARG A 181 8.37 -7.93 -39.84
N ASN A 182 8.30 -6.66 -39.44
CA ASN A 182 8.02 -6.27 -38.05
C ASN A 182 6.61 -6.69 -37.63
N HIS A 183 5.61 -6.53 -38.49
CA HIS A 183 4.24 -6.97 -38.23
C HIS A 183 4.16 -8.49 -37.99
N LEU A 184 4.75 -9.29 -38.87
CA LEU A 184 4.76 -10.76 -38.75
C LEU A 184 5.56 -11.25 -37.54
N ASN A 185 6.73 -10.65 -37.27
CA ASN A 185 7.53 -10.97 -36.08
C ASN A 185 6.81 -10.55 -34.79
N ARG A 186 6.06 -9.44 -34.81
CA ARG A 186 5.27 -8.98 -33.66
C ARG A 186 4.10 -9.91 -33.38
N ARG A 187 3.42 -10.38 -34.43
CA ARG A 187 2.35 -11.35 -34.30
C ARG A 187 2.83 -12.64 -33.59
N GLN A 188 4.01 -13.16 -33.95
CA GLN A 188 4.61 -14.30 -33.25
C GLN A 188 4.84 -14.02 -31.76
N TRP A 189 5.23 -12.79 -31.40
CA TRP A 189 5.40 -12.39 -29.99
C TRP A 189 4.06 -12.36 -29.24
N ASP A 190 3.03 -11.76 -29.85
CA ASP A 190 1.72 -11.64 -29.23
C ASP A 190 1.03 -13.01 -29.07
N GLU A 191 1.28 -13.94 -30.01
CA GLU A 191 0.80 -15.33 -29.98
C GLU A 191 1.67 -16.27 -29.11
N TRP A 192 2.81 -15.81 -28.59
CA TRP A 192 3.71 -16.64 -27.77
C TRP A 192 3.14 -16.90 -26.37
N THR A 193 2.46 -18.04 -26.22
CA THR A 193 1.81 -18.47 -24.97
C THR A 193 2.70 -19.35 -24.09
N SER A 194 3.63 -20.09 -24.67
CA SER A 194 4.55 -21.00 -23.98
C SER A 194 5.78 -20.28 -23.39
N ARG A 195 5.53 -19.21 -22.64
CA ARG A 195 6.59 -18.42 -22.00
C ARG A 195 7.21 -19.22 -20.84
N PRO A 196 8.55 -19.42 -20.82
CA PRO A 196 9.20 -20.04 -19.67
C PRO A 196 8.91 -19.31 -18.37
N GLU A 197 8.91 -20.05 -17.27
CA GLU A 197 8.73 -19.47 -15.96
C GLU A 197 9.96 -18.63 -15.57
N ILE A 198 9.72 -17.45 -15.02
CA ILE A 198 10.76 -16.56 -14.52
C ILE A 198 10.86 -16.74 -13.02
N ILE A 199 12.07 -16.99 -12.52
CA ILE A 199 12.34 -17.10 -11.09
C ILE A 199 12.15 -15.71 -10.45
N LEU A 200 11.22 -15.62 -9.49
CA LEU A 200 10.90 -14.38 -8.80
C LEU A 200 11.73 -14.25 -7.52
N PRO A 201 12.39 -13.11 -7.28
CA PRO A 201 13.07 -12.88 -6.01
C PRO A 201 12.06 -12.74 -4.88
N ASN A 202 12.43 -13.13 -3.66
CA ASN A 202 11.60 -12.98 -2.48
C ASN A 202 12.31 -12.12 -1.43
N PRO A 203 11.79 -10.92 -1.10
CA PRO A 203 12.45 -10.02 -0.15
C PRO A 203 12.42 -10.56 1.29
N THR A 204 11.56 -11.53 1.61
CA THR A 204 11.48 -12.13 2.96
C THR A 204 12.53 -13.22 3.20
N ILE A 205 13.16 -13.73 2.13
CA ILE A 205 14.18 -14.78 2.21
C ILE A 205 15.57 -14.12 2.18
N GLU A 206 16.37 -14.42 3.19
CA GLU A 206 17.76 -14.00 3.28
C GLU A 206 18.58 -14.63 2.14
N GLY A 207 19.41 -13.83 1.46
CA GLY A 207 20.19 -14.30 0.32
C GLY A 207 19.43 -14.45 -1.01
N SER A 208 18.12 -14.14 -1.08
CA SER A 208 17.44 -14.01 -2.38
C SER A 208 18.11 -12.93 -3.24
N GLU A 209 18.49 -13.25 -4.46
CA GLU A 209 19.12 -12.30 -5.38
C GLU A 209 18.27 -12.11 -6.64
N VAL A 210 18.57 -11.05 -7.38
CA VAL A 210 18.00 -10.86 -8.71
C VAL A 210 18.64 -11.88 -9.65
N ALA A 211 17.84 -12.83 -10.12
CA ALA A 211 18.25 -13.83 -11.09
C ALA A 211 18.81 -13.16 -12.38
N PRO A 212 19.74 -13.83 -13.09
CA PRO A 212 20.16 -13.38 -14.41
C PRO A 212 18.97 -13.32 -15.38
N ILE A 213 19.08 -12.49 -16.40
CA ILE A 213 18.06 -12.39 -17.47
C ILE A 213 17.91 -13.75 -18.13
N ALA A 214 16.69 -14.29 -18.11
CA ALA A 214 16.35 -15.51 -18.82
C ALA A 214 16.26 -15.22 -20.32
N GLU A 215 16.83 -16.08 -21.15
CA GLU A 215 16.75 -15.97 -22.61
C GLU A 215 15.87 -17.11 -23.15
N ALA A 216 14.95 -16.77 -24.06
CA ALA A 216 14.09 -17.75 -24.71
C ALA A 216 13.85 -17.37 -26.17
N VAL A 217 13.69 -18.37 -27.04
CA VAL A 217 13.31 -18.13 -28.43
C VAL A 217 11.78 -18.10 -28.49
N TYR A 218 11.19 -16.97 -28.90
CA TYR A 218 9.74 -16.85 -29.04
C TYR A 218 9.24 -17.15 -30.46
N GLY A 219 10.15 -17.15 -31.43
CA GLY A 219 9.81 -17.37 -32.83
C GLY A 219 11.02 -17.31 -33.73
N THR A 220 10.78 -17.29 -35.03
CA THR A 220 11.83 -17.19 -36.05
C THR A 220 11.52 -16.01 -36.96
N CYS A 221 12.54 -15.20 -37.27
CA CYS A 221 12.35 -14.07 -38.16
C CYS A 221 11.90 -14.57 -39.53
N VAL A 222 10.75 -14.09 -39.99
CA VAL A 222 10.16 -14.55 -41.25
C VAL A 222 11.09 -14.33 -42.46
N VAL A 223 11.93 -13.29 -42.44
CA VAL A 223 12.85 -12.97 -43.56
C VAL A 223 14.17 -13.72 -43.46
N THR A 224 14.86 -13.59 -42.33
CA THR A 224 16.25 -14.07 -42.18
C THR A 224 16.35 -15.49 -41.67
N ASN A 225 15.24 -16.09 -41.23
CA ASN A 225 15.18 -17.36 -40.52
C ASN A 225 16.05 -17.42 -39.24
N GLN A 226 16.47 -16.27 -38.71
CA GLN A 226 17.20 -16.20 -37.45
C GLN A 226 16.24 -16.30 -36.27
N PRO A 227 16.67 -16.91 -35.15
CA PRO A 227 15.85 -17.01 -33.95
C PRO A 227 15.56 -15.61 -33.38
N LEU A 228 14.30 -15.36 -33.03
CA LEU A 228 13.89 -14.16 -32.34
C LEU A 228 13.92 -14.41 -30.82
N LEU A 229 14.77 -13.67 -30.13
CA LEU A 229 15.01 -13.84 -28.70
C LEU A 229 14.11 -12.92 -27.87
N ALA A 230 13.65 -13.48 -26.75
CA ALA A 230 12.95 -12.82 -25.67
C ALA A 230 13.85 -12.83 -24.43
N PHE A 231 13.76 -11.77 -23.65
CA PHE A 231 14.53 -11.57 -22.43
C PHE A 231 13.58 -11.43 -21.25
N GLY A 232 13.59 -12.42 -20.36
CA GLY A 232 12.67 -12.55 -19.23
C GLY A 232 13.33 -12.13 -17.93
N ILE A 233 12.66 -11.28 -17.16
CA ILE A 233 13.11 -10.89 -15.83
C ILE A 233 11.93 -10.58 -14.91
N ALA A 234 12.14 -10.70 -13.60
CA ALA A 234 11.16 -10.23 -12.64
C ALA A 234 11.02 -8.69 -12.72
N SER A 235 9.82 -8.20 -12.46
CA SER A 235 9.44 -6.79 -12.48
C SER A 235 8.70 -6.47 -11.19
N PRO A 236 8.88 -5.28 -10.60
CA PRO A 236 8.07 -4.84 -9.48
C PRO A 236 6.59 -4.89 -9.83
N LYS A 237 5.78 -5.50 -8.95
CA LYS A 237 4.34 -5.56 -9.08
C LYS A 237 3.69 -4.60 -8.09
N TYR A 238 2.66 -3.88 -8.53
CA TYR A 238 1.81 -3.13 -7.62
C TYR A 238 1.01 -4.10 -6.74
N ARG A 239 1.04 -3.89 -5.43
CA ARG A 239 0.37 -4.75 -4.44
C ARG A 239 -0.82 -4.02 -3.85
N TYR A 240 -1.99 -4.65 -3.87
CA TYR A 240 -3.18 -4.15 -3.16
C TYR A 240 -3.29 -4.78 -1.77
N TYR A 241 -2.88 -6.04 -1.63
CA TYR A 241 -2.94 -6.81 -0.39
C TYR A 241 -1.56 -7.28 0.07
N GLU A 242 -1.41 -7.52 1.37
CA GLU A 242 -0.17 -8.06 1.95
C GLU A 242 0.16 -9.49 1.49
N THR A 243 -0.80 -10.22 0.94
CA THR A 243 -0.61 -11.55 0.36
C THR A 243 -0.18 -11.52 -1.10
N ASP A 244 -0.26 -10.36 -1.77
CA ASP A 244 0.11 -10.25 -3.17
C ASP A 244 1.61 -10.45 -3.34
N PRO A 245 2.09 -11.09 -4.43
CA PRO A 245 3.52 -11.23 -4.68
C PRO A 245 4.16 -9.85 -4.91
N TYR A 246 5.42 -9.70 -4.47
CA TYR A 246 6.19 -8.46 -4.64
C TYR A 246 6.58 -8.18 -6.09
N PHE A 247 6.72 -9.24 -6.88
CA PHE A 247 7.23 -9.18 -8.24
C PHE A 247 6.40 -10.06 -9.16
N GLU A 248 6.46 -9.78 -10.46
CA GLU A 248 5.89 -10.59 -11.53
C GLU A 248 6.91 -10.84 -12.63
N GLY A 249 6.78 -11.93 -13.37
CA GLY A 249 7.64 -12.22 -14.50
C GLY A 249 7.24 -11.39 -15.71
N ARG A 250 8.19 -10.68 -16.32
CA ARG A 250 7.97 -9.87 -17.52
C ARG A 250 8.98 -10.21 -18.60
N TRP A 251 8.51 -10.27 -19.84
CA TRP A 251 9.32 -10.57 -21.02
C TRP A 251 9.46 -9.34 -21.92
N PHE A 252 10.66 -9.15 -22.46
CA PHE A 252 11.05 -8.04 -23.33
C PHE A 252 11.60 -8.55 -24.66
N GLN A 253 11.41 -7.78 -25.74
CA GLN A 253 11.98 -8.09 -27.06
C GLN A 253 13.43 -7.57 -27.20
N ASN A 254 13.85 -6.67 -26.31
CA ASN A 254 15.17 -6.03 -26.32
C ASN A 254 15.93 -6.34 -25.02
N ARG A 255 17.17 -6.80 -25.16
CA ARG A 255 18.06 -7.10 -24.03
C ARG A 255 18.36 -5.86 -23.18
N ALA A 256 18.52 -4.69 -23.81
CA ALA A 256 18.80 -3.44 -23.10
C ALA A 256 17.65 -3.02 -22.18
N GLU A 257 16.40 -3.25 -22.60
CA GLU A 257 15.22 -2.99 -21.78
C GLU A 257 15.16 -3.93 -20.57
N ALA A 258 15.46 -5.22 -20.78
CA ALA A 258 15.52 -6.19 -19.69
C ALA A 258 16.64 -5.88 -18.68
N GLU A 259 17.80 -5.41 -19.14
CA GLU A 259 18.89 -5.00 -18.24
C GLU A 259 18.55 -3.72 -17.46
N ALA A 260 17.88 -2.75 -18.10
CA ALA A 260 17.39 -1.57 -17.39
C ALA A 260 16.39 -1.94 -16.30
N GLU A 261 15.52 -2.92 -16.55
CA GLU A 261 14.56 -3.40 -15.56
C GLU A 261 15.25 -4.22 -14.45
N ARG A 262 16.31 -4.96 -14.78
CA ARG A 262 17.15 -5.69 -13.80
C ARG A 262 17.74 -4.77 -12.74
N VAL A 263 18.27 -3.63 -13.17
CA VAL A 263 18.86 -2.64 -12.26
C VAL A 263 17.80 -2.08 -11.31
N LYS A 264 16.65 -1.67 -11.84
CA LYS A 264 15.53 -1.19 -11.01
C LYS A 264 15.02 -2.25 -10.02
N LEU A 265 14.98 -3.51 -10.47
CA LEU A 265 14.57 -4.62 -9.62
C LEU A 265 15.54 -4.81 -8.45
N ALA A 266 16.85 -4.72 -8.68
CA ALA A 266 17.85 -4.84 -7.63
C ALA A 266 17.73 -3.73 -6.58
N GLU A 267 17.54 -2.48 -7.03
CA GLU A 267 17.29 -1.33 -6.15
C GLU A 267 16.01 -1.52 -5.34
N LYS A 268 14.92 -1.95 -5.99
CA LYS A 268 13.64 -2.17 -5.32
C LYS A 268 13.70 -3.32 -4.31
N LEU A 269 14.42 -4.40 -4.63
CA LEU A 269 14.63 -5.53 -3.73
C LEU A 269 15.41 -5.11 -2.49
N ALA A 270 16.46 -4.30 -2.65
CA ALA A 270 17.23 -3.75 -1.53
C ALA A 270 16.36 -2.85 -0.64
N ALA A 271 15.58 -1.94 -1.23
CA ALA A 271 14.68 -1.07 -0.49
C ALA A 271 13.61 -1.85 0.30
N LEU A 272 12.99 -2.88 -0.32
CA LEU A 272 12.00 -3.72 0.36
C LEU A 272 12.59 -4.51 1.53
N ARG A 273 13.83 -4.97 1.40
CA ARG A 273 14.52 -5.66 2.51
C ARG A 273 14.73 -4.73 3.68
N GLN A 274 15.19 -3.52 3.42
CA GLN A 274 15.38 -2.53 4.46
C GLN A 274 14.05 -2.20 5.16
N GLU A 275 12.98 -1.98 4.40
CA GLU A 275 11.64 -1.73 4.95
C GLU A 275 11.14 -2.90 5.82
N LEU A 276 11.38 -4.15 5.40
CA LEU A 276 11.01 -5.33 6.20
C LEU A 276 11.80 -5.44 7.51
N VAL A 277 13.10 -5.09 7.49
CA VAL A 277 13.93 -5.05 8.70
C VAL A 277 13.43 -3.97 9.65
N GLU A 278 13.16 -2.77 9.14
CA GLU A 278 12.62 -1.64 9.93
C GLU A 278 11.25 -1.98 10.51
N ARG A 279 10.36 -2.60 9.72
CA ARG A 279 9.03 -3.02 10.18
C ARG A 279 9.09 -4.11 11.25
N LYS A 280 10.00 -5.08 11.13
CA LYS A 280 10.24 -6.09 12.17
C LYS A 280 10.77 -5.44 13.46
N ALA A 281 11.78 -4.59 13.36
CA ALA A 281 12.34 -3.88 14.51
C ALA A 281 11.29 -3.01 15.21
N LEU A 282 10.40 -2.35 14.45
CA LEU A 282 9.30 -1.57 15.00
C LEU A 282 8.26 -2.45 15.71
N ALA A 283 7.92 -3.60 15.13
CA ALA A 283 6.99 -4.55 15.74
C ALA A 283 7.54 -5.12 17.06
N GLU A 284 8.83 -5.48 17.10
CA GLU A 284 9.53 -5.93 18.31
C GLU A 284 9.56 -4.83 19.38
N ALA A 285 9.94 -3.60 19.01
CA ALA A 285 9.97 -2.47 19.94
C ALA A 285 8.57 -2.13 20.49
N ARG A 286 7.51 -2.26 19.68
CA ARG A 286 6.12 -2.10 20.14
C ARG A 286 5.72 -3.19 21.13
N LEU A 287 6.16 -4.44 20.90
CA LEU A 287 5.91 -5.54 21.82
C LEU A 287 6.60 -5.31 23.17
N GLU A 288 7.89 -4.96 23.16
CA GLU A 288 8.67 -4.65 24.37
C GLU A 288 8.09 -3.47 25.15
N ALA A 289 7.70 -2.41 24.44
CA ALA A 289 7.03 -1.26 25.06
C ALA A 289 5.67 -1.64 25.67
N GLY A 290 4.91 -2.51 25.00
CA GLY A 290 3.68 -3.07 25.56
C GLY A 290 3.91 -3.82 26.88
N GLN A 291 4.94 -4.67 26.94
CA GLN A 291 5.31 -5.39 28.16
C GLN A 291 5.80 -4.45 29.27
N ALA A 292 6.58 -3.42 28.94
CA ALA A 292 6.99 -2.40 29.91
C ALA A 292 5.77 -1.62 30.45
N LYS A 293 4.77 -1.36 29.59
CA LYS A 293 3.51 -0.71 29.97
C LYS A 293 2.71 -1.55 30.97
N GLU A 294 2.63 -2.86 30.78
CA GLU A 294 1.96 -3.76 31.74
C GLU A 294 2.68 -3.78 33.10
N ARG A 295 4.03 -3.76 33.08
CA ARG A 295 4.85 -3.71 34.30
C ARG A 295 4.64 -2.40 35.07
N VAL A 296 4.60 -1.25 34.38
CA VAL A 296 4.37 0.04 35.04
C VAL A 296 2.94 0.17 35.56
N GLN A 297 1.94 -0.39 34.87
CA GLN A 297 0.58 -0.49 35.39
C GLN A 297 0.52 -1.30 36.69
N SER A 298 1.21 -2.44 36.73
CA SER A 298 1.29 -3.28 37.93
C SER A 298 2.00 -2.55 39.08
N ALA A 299 3.14 -1.91 38.80
CA ALA A 299 3.87 -1.12 39.80
C ALA A 299 3.04 0.06 40.33
N TYR A 300 2.31 0.76 39.46
CA TYR A 300 1.39 1.82 39.84
C TYR A 300 0.33 1.34 40.85
N GLN A 301 -0.32 0.20 40.59
CA GLN A 301 -1.35 -0.35 41.49
C GLN A 301 -0.79 -0.65 42.90
N VAL A 302 0.43 -1.19 42.96
CA VAL A 302 1.10 -1.47 44.25
C VAL A 302 1.52 -0.16 44.94
N CYS A 303 2.13 0.79 44.21
CA CYS A 303 2.49 2.10 44.75
C CYS A 303 1.28 2.94 45.16
N GLN A 304 0.12 2.78 44.53
CA GLN A 304 -1.10 3.48 44.93
C GLN A 304 -1.55 3.08 46.33
N SER A 305 -1.38 1.80 46.68
CA SER A 305 -1.78 1.25 47.98
C SER A 305 -0.69 1.33 49.05
N GLN A 306 0.59 1.34 48.66
CA GLN A 306 1.72 1.22 49.60
C GLN A 306 2.76 2.35 49.50
N GLY A 307 2.76 3.15 48.42
CA GLY A 307 3.76 4.17 48.16
C GLY A 307 3.53 5.47 48.94
N LYS A 308 4.64 6.16 49.25
CA LYS A 308 4.65 7.43 49.99
C LYS A 308 4.91 8.62 49.06
N ASP A 309 5.62 8.43 47.94
CA ASP A 309 5.91 9.49 46.98
C ASP A 309 4.77 9.69 45.96
N ASN A 310 4.12 10.86 46.03
CA ASN A 310 3.09 11.28 45.09
C ASN A 310 3.64 11.63 43.70
N SER A 311 4.89 12.10 43.61
CA SER A 311 5.52 12.44 42.33
C SER A 311 5.80 11.19 41.52
N LEU A 312 6.37 10.15 42.16
CA LEU A 312 6.61 8.86 41.51
C LEU A 312 5.29 8.22 41.06
N ARG A 313 4.26 8.28 41.90
CA ARG A 313 2.92 7.76 41.58
C ARG A 313 2.31 8.43 40.35
N ASN A 314 2.42 9.76 40.23
CA ASN A 314 1.94 10.50 39.07
C ASN A 314 2.72 10.12 37.80
N ALA A 315 4.05 10.01 37.89
CA ALA A 315 4.88 9.57 36.76
C ALA A 315 4.54 8.14 36.30
N LEU A 316 4.31 7.22 37.25
CA LEU A 316 3.84 5.87 36.95
C LEU A 316 2.46 5.87 36.28
N TYR A 317 1.53 6.72 36.75
CA TYR A 317 0.19 6.86 36.16
C TYR A 317 0.27 7.36 34.71
N GLU A 318 1.06 8.40 34.45
CA GLU A 318 1.24 8.96 33.11
C GLU A 318 1.76 7.91 32.12
N HIS A 319 2.75 7.11 32.51
CA HIS A 319 3.27 6.03 31.67
C HIS A 319 2.29 4.83 31.57
N ALA A 320 1.58 4.50 32.64
CA ALA A 320 0.62 3.40 32.67
C ALA A 320 -0.60 3.63 31.75
N TYR A 321 -1.08 4.88 31.68
CA TYR A 321 -2.29 5.24 30.94
C TYR A 321 -2.03 6.07 29.68
N GLY A 322 -0.80 6.56 29.48
CA GLY A 322 -0.39 7.28 28.28
C GLY A 322 -0.37 6.41 27.02
N TYR A 323 -0.45 7.05 25.85
CA TYR A 323 -0.30 6.37 24.56
C TYR A 323 1.15 5.96 24.31
N LEU A 324 1.36 4.83 23.65
CA LEU A 324 2.69 4.46 23.17
C LEU A 324 3.08 5.37 22.01
N PRO A 325 4.34 5.83 21.94
CA PRO A 325 4.82 6.59 20.80
C PRO A 325 4.88 5.72 19.53
N ASP A 326 4.81 6.36 18.36
CA ASP A 326 4.72 5.65 17.08
C ASP A 326 6.07 5.36 16.41
N GLY A 327 7.15 6.05 16.81
CA GLY A 327 8.48 5.90 16.22
C GLY A 327 9.36 4.88 16.93
N LEU A 328 10.24 4.18 16.18
CA LEU A 328 11.13 3.14 16.71
C LEU A 328 12.04 3.67 17.85
N GLU A 329 12.71 4.79 17.63
CA GLU A 329 13.61 5.38 18.64
C GLU A 329 12.84 5.85 19.87
N SER A 330 11.68 6.50 19.65
CA SER A 330 10.80 6.95 20.72
C SER A 330 10.27 5.78 21.56
N LEU A 331 9.92 4.65 20.94
CA LEU A 331 9.50 3.43 21.64
C LEU A 331 10.61 2.85 22.50
N ARG A 332 11.84 2.80 22.00
CA ARG A 332 13.00 2.32 22.76
C ARG A 332 13.27 3.21 23.96
N GLN A 333 13.30 4.52 23.75
CA GLN A 333 13.52 5.49 24.83
C GLN A 333 12.40 5.41 25.89
N TRP A 334 11.15 5.37 25.45
CA TRP A 334 10.00 5.23 26.33
C TRP A 334 10.06 3.94 27.16
N THR A 335 10.50 2.82 26.56
CA THR A 335 10.67 1.54 27.24
C THR A 335 11.75 1.61 28.32
N ILE A 336 12.89 2.26 28.03
CA ILE A 336 13.98 2.46 28.99
C ILE A 336 13.51 3.30 30.18
N GLU A 337 12.87 4.44 29.91
CA GLU A 337 12.36 5.35 30.95
C GLU A 337 11.30 4.67 31.83
N THR A 338 10.39 3.93 31.20
CA THR A 338 9.32 3.20 31.89
C THR A 338 9.91 2.11 32.80
N ASN A 339 10.89 1.34 32.33
CA ASN A 339 11.54 0.32 33.16
C ASN A 339 12.29 0.95 34.34
N ALA A 340 12.97 2.09 34.15
CA ALA A 340 13.63 2.80 35.23
C ALA A 340 12.64 3.32 36.29
N LEU A 341 11.44 3.76 35.88
CA LEU A 341 10.36 4.15 36.80
C LEU A 341 9.85 2.94 37.61
N VAL A 342 9.67 1.78 36.96
CA VAL A 342 9.29 0.53 37.63
C VAL A 342 10.32 0.12 38.68
N GLU A 343 11.62 0.19 38.35
CA GLU A 343 12.68 -0.14 39.31
C GLU A 343 12.68 0.79 40.52
N LYS A 344 12.50 2.10 40.32
CA LYS A 344 12.35 3.08 41.42
C LYS A 344 11.15 2.76 42.31
N ALA A 345 10.02 2.41 41.70
CA ALA A 345 8.79 2.05 42.41
C ALA A 345 8.98 0.79 43.28
N LEU A 346 9.63 -0.24 42.74
CA LEU A 346 9.91 -1.48 43.47
C LEU A 346 10.87 -1.25 44.63
N ALA A 347 11.88 -0.38 44.47
CA ALA A 347 12.78 -0.01 45.56
C ALA A 347 12.01 0.68 46.70
N GLU A 348 11.14 1.66 46.39
CA GLU A 348 10.33 2.35 47.40
C GLU A 348 9.38 1.39 48.13
N ILE A 349 8.69 0.51 47.39
CA ILE A 349 7.81 -0.51 47.99
C ILE A 349 8.59 -1.42 48.95
N THR A 350 9.82 -1.79 48.58
CA THR A 350 10.67 -2.63 49.43
C THR A 350 11.05 -1.91 50.72
N GLU A 351 11.44 -0.64 50.64
CA GLU A 351 11.73 0.18 51.82
C GLU A 351 10.50 0.34 52.74
N VAL A 352 9.31 0.55 52.17
CA VAL A 352 8.07 0.64 52.95
C VAL A 352 7.77 -0.68 53.64
N LYS A 353 7.88 -1.81 52.95
CA LYS A 353 7.67 -3.14 53.55
C LYS A 353 8.67 -3.44 54.66
N GLU A 354 9.93 -3.08 54.48
CA GLU A 354 10.93 -3.22 55.54
C GLU A 354 10.62 -2.32 56.74
N ALA A 355 10.16 -1.09 56.53
CA ALA A 355 9.74 -0.20 57.60
C ALA A 355 8.51 -0.72 58.35
N SER A 356 7.48 -1.21 57.64
CA SER A 356 6.30 -1.82 58.25
C SER A 356 6.63 -3.10 59.01
N LYS A 357 7.54 -3.93 58.50
CA LYS A 357 8.03 -5.11 59.23
C LYS A 357 8.75 -4.71 60.52
N ARG A 358 9.56 -3.64 60.50
CA ARG A 358 10.18 -3.09 61.72
C ARG A 358 9.12 -2.60 62.70
N GLU A 359 8.07 -1.92 62.23
CA GLU A 359 6.95 -1.47 63.07
C GLU A 359 6.15 -2.64 63.68
N GLU A 360 5.88 -3.71 62.91
CA GLU A 360 5.23 -4.93 63.40
C GLU A 360 6.09 -5.69 64.43
N GLU A 361 7.42 -5.69 64.27
CA GLU A 361 8.35 -6.24 65.26
C GLU A 361 8.38 -5.39 66.55
N ILE A 362 8.12 -4.08 66.46
CA ILE A 362 8.02 -3.15 67.61
C ILE A 362 6.64 -3.25 68.31
N ALA A 363 5.56 -3.52 67.58
CA ALA A 363 4.18 -3.50 68.07
C ALA A 363 3.91 -4.37 69.34
N PRO A 364 4.35 -5.64 69.44
CA PRO A 364 4.12 -6.45 70.65
C PRO A 364 4.90 -5.96 71.88
N LEU A 365 5.95 -5.16 71.70
CA LEU A 365 6.68 -4.53 72.80
C LEU A 365 5.94 -3.31 73.37
N VAL A 366 5.20 -2.58 72.51
CA VAL A 366 4.35 -1.44 72.90
C VAL A 366 3.12 -1.92 73.68
N GLU A 367 2.49 -3.02 73.25
CA GLU A 367 1.30 -3.58 73.89
C GLU A 367 1.58 -4.13 75.30
N HIS A 368 2.78 -4.67 75.54
CA HIS A 368 3.19 -5.19 76.86
C HIS A 368 3.51 -4.10 77.90
N ILE A 369 3.78 -2.87 77.45
CA ILE A 369 4.27 -1.78 78.30
C ILE A 369 3.13 -0.83 78.70
N GLY A 370 2.10 -0.67 77.85
CA GLY A 370 1.00 0.26 78.06
C GLY A 370 1.38 1.69 77.61
N SER A 371 0.45 2.40 76.99
CA SER A 371 0.70 3.67 76.26
C SER A 371 1.42 4.75 77.07
N ASP A 372 1.13 4.86 78.37
CA ASP A 372 1.76 5.82 79.28
C ASP A 372 3.23 5.50 79.56
N LYS A 373 3.63 4.22 79.44
CA LYS A 373 5.00 3.78 79.70
C LYS A 373 5.87 3.78 78.44
N THR A 374 5.30 3.83 77.23
CA THR A 374 6.07 4.03 76.00
C THR A 374 6.67 5.43 75.88
N VAL A 375 5.91 6.47 76.26
CA VAL A 375 6.44 7.84 76.36
C VAL A 375 7.57 7.88 77.37
N PHE A 376 7.39 7.23 78.53
CA PHE A 376 8.42 7.11 79.55
C PHE A 376 9.68 6.38 79.06
N VAL A 377 9.55 5.27 78.31
CA VAL A 377 10.70 4.55 77.72
C VAL A 377 11.48 5.44 76.77
N HIS A 378 10.80 6.14 75.86
CA HIS A 378 11.47 7.05 74.91
C HIS A 378 12.19 8.19 75.65
N GLU A 379 11.48 8.82 76.58
CA GLU A 379 11.98 9.91 77.38
C GLU A 379 13.19 9.52 78.22
N PHE A 380 13.14 8.36 78.86
CA PHE A 380 14.22 7.81 79.66
C PHE A 380 15.42 7.38 78.80
N ALA A 381 15.16 6.81 77.62
CA ALA A 381 16.19 6.48 76.65
C ALA A 381 16.94 7.73 76.17
N GLU A 382 16.24 8.80 75.83
CA GLU A 382 16.87 10.07 75.42
C GLU A 382 17.69 10.70 76.53
N GLU A 383 17.21 10.66 77.78
CA GLU A 383 17.99 11.13 78.92
C GLU A 383 19.31 10.36 79.06
N LEU A 384 19.27 9.03 78.95
CA LEU A 384 20.47 8.20 79.00
C LEU A 384 21.41 8.44 77.82
N VAL A 385 20.88 8.60 76.59
CA VAL A 385 21.71 8.92 75.43
C VAL A 385 22.43 10.25 75.61
N ASN A 386 21.73 11.27 76.12
CA ASN A 386 22.33 12.58 76.35
C ASN A 386 23.43 12.54 77.41
N LEU A 387 23.31 11.64 78.39
CA LEU A 387 24.28 11.49 79.48
C LEU A 387 25.53 10.71 79.07
N VAL A 388 25.39 9.59 78.37
CA VAL A 388 26.51 8.66 78.14
C VAL A 388 26.76 8.32 76.66
N GLY A 389 25.92 8.80 75.74
CA GLY A 389 25.96 8.45 74.33
C GLY A 389 25.24 7.13 74.03
N ALA A 390 24.69 7.00 72.82
CA ALA A 390 23.80 5.89 72.46
C ALA A 390 24.44 4.50 72.57
N ALA A 391 25.67 4.34 72.06
CA ALA A 391 26.37 3.05 72.10
C ALA A 391 26.69 2.62 73.54
N ASN A 392 27.11 3.55 74.40
CA ASN A 392 27.41 3.25 75.79
C ASN A 392 26.13 2.97 76.59
N ALA A 393 25.06 3.76 76.38
CA ALA A 393 23.76 3.51 76.98
C ALA A 393 23.26 2.10 76.63
N HIS A 394 23.36 1.71 75.36
CA HIS A 394 22.95 0.41 74.88
C HIS A 394 23.75 -0.74 75.50
N GLN A 395 25.08 -0.67 75.47
CA GLN A 395 25.94 -1.69 76.08
C GLN A 395 25.69 -1.79 77.59
N TYR A 396 25.56 -0.65 78.26
CA TYR A 396 25.38 -0.57 79.70
C TYR A 396 24.05 -1.18 80.12
N LEU A 397 22.94 -0.75 79.52
CA LEU A 397 21.61 -1.29 79.82
C LEU A 397 21.52 -2.77 79.48
N THR A 398 22.14 -3.21 78.37
CA THR A 398 22.12 -4.63 77.99
C THR A 398 22.88 -5.50 78.98
N ARG A 399 24.02 -5.02 79.49
CA ARG A 399 24.75 -5.68 80.58
C ARG A 399 23.88 -5.81 81.82
N GLU A 400 23.26 -4.72 82.26
CA GLU A 400 22.41 -4.70 83.46
C GLU A 400 21.16 -5.57 83.32
N TYR A 401 20.56 -5.59 82.12
CA TYR A 401 19.45 -6.46 81.82
C TYR A 401 19.87 -7.93 81.84
N THR A 402 21.00 -8.29 81.24
CA THR A 402 21.42 -9.69 81.07
C THR A 402 22.00 -10.31 82.34
N ALA A 403 22.56 -9.53 83.25
CA ALA A 403 23.30 -10.02 84.40
C ALA A 403 22.46 -10.73 85.50
N GLY A 404 21.17 -10.95 85.27
CA GLY A 404 20.37 -11.94 86.00
C GLY A 404 20.03 -11.64 87.47
N TYR A 405 20.47 -10.51 88.03
CA TYR A 405 20.13 -10.12 89.41
C TYR A 405 18.76 -9.42 89.53
N GLY A 406 18.17 -9.51 90.73
CA GLY A 406 16.84 -8.97 91.03
C GLY A 406 16.74 -7.43 90.96
N ARG A 407 15.49 -6.95 90.90
CA ARG A 407 15.07 -5.54 90.73
C ARG A 407 15.96 -4.51 91.43
N ALA A 408 16.17 -4.66 92.74
CA ALA A 408 16.87 -3.69 93.57
C ALA A 408 18.33 -3.49 93.14
N ARG A 409 19.01 -4.56 92.69
CA ARG A 409 20.39 -4.44 92.19
C ARG A 409 20.45 -3.75 90.84
N ARG A 410 19.50 -3.99 89.94
CA ARG A 410 19.41 -3.26 88.65
C ARG A 410 19.16 -1.77 88.85
N GLN A 411 18.22 -1.41 89.72
CA GLN A 411 17.94 -0.01 90.04
C GLN A 411 19.15 0.66 90.70
N SER A 412 19.81 -0.03 91.64
CA SER A 412 21.03 0.48 92.28
C SER A 412 22.18 0.69 91.27
N ALA A 413 22.40 -0.25 90.35
CA ALA A 413 23.44 -0.15 89.33
C ALA A 413 23.18 0.96 88.30
N LEU A 414 21.92 1.38 88.14
CA LEU A 414 21.54 2.48 87.25
C LEU A 414 21.39 3.83 87.99
N THR A 415 21.44 3.85 89.32
CA THR A 415 21.16 5.06 90.12
C THR A 415 22.09 6.24 89.77
N HIS A 416 23.35 5.98 89.44
CA HIS A 416 24.32 7.01 89.10
C HIS A 416 24.16 7.57 87.67
N VAL A 417 23.40 6.90 86.81
CA VAL A 417 23.07 7.34 85.43
C VAL A 417 21.63 7.84 85.33
N CYS A 418 20.81 7.55 86.35
CA CYS A 418 19.40 7.94 86.48
C CYS A 418 19.22 9.19 87.36
N THR A 419 19.99 10.26 87.09
CA THR A 419 20.02 11.44 87.96
C THR A 419 18.90 12.45 87.69
N GLY A 420 18.28 12.43 86.51
CA GLY A 420 17.14 13.29 86.19
C GLY A 420 15.80 12.73 86.62
N GLU A 421 14.75 13.51 86.39
CA GLU A 421 13.37 13.19 86.79
C GLU A 421 12.90 11.83 86.25
N LYS A 422 13.28 11.49 85.01
CA LYS A 422 12.87 10.23 84.39
C LYS A 422 13.67 9.06 84.95
N GLY A 423 14.94 9.28 85.27
CA GLY A 423 15.75 8.36 86.05
C GLY A 423 15.13 8.05 87.42
N GLN A 424 14.65 9.06 88.15
CA GLN A 424 13.97 8.86 89.44
C GLN A 424 12.65 8.10 89.28
N ARG A 425 11.87 8.37 88.22
CA ARG A 425 10.67 7.58 87.89
C ARG A 425 10.98 6.12 87.61
N PHE A 426 12.13 5.81 86.99
CA PHE A 426 12.58 4.42 86.78
C PHE A 426 12.96 3.75 88.11
N LEU A 427 13.65 4.47 89.00
CA LEU A 427 14.02 3.98 90.33
C LEU A 427 12.80 3.75 91.23
N ALA A 428 11.70 4.47 91.01
CA ALA A 428 10.44 4.29 91.72
C ALA A 428 9.63 3.05 91.27
N LEU A 429 10.05 2.33 90.22
CA LEU A 429 9.33 1.14 89.76
C LEU A 429 9.42 0.01 90.81
N HIS A 430 8.26 -0.42 91.33
CA HIS A 430 8.21 -1.43 92.38
C HIS A 430 8.07 -2.86 91.85
N GLN A 431 7.69 -3.08 90.60
CA GLN A 431 7.58 -4.42 90.03
C GLN A 431 8.84 -4.78 89.24
N ALA A 432 9.39 -5.97 89.48
CA ALA A 432 10.57 -6.46 88.73
C ALA A 432 10.26 -6.59 87.23
N SER A 433 9.05 -7.03 86.88
CA SER A 433 8.56 -7.09 85.51
C SER A 433 8.49 -5.72 84.83
N ALA A 434 8.12 -4.66 85.57
CA ALA A 434 8.07 -3.31 85.04
C ALA A 434 9.48 -2.74 84.77
N VAL A 435 10.43 -3.00 85.66
CA VAL A 435 11.84 -2.65 85.46
C VAL A 435 12.41 -3.37 84.23
N ASP A 436 12.14 -4.67 84.10
CA ASP A 436 12.61 -5.46 82.95
C ASP A 436 11.96 -5.01 81.65
N ALA A 437 10.68 -4.64 81.68
CA ALA A 437 9.97 -4.13 80.52
C ALA A 437 10.52 -2.77 80.06
N VAL A 438 10.80 -1.85 80.98
CA VAL A 438 11.39 -0.54 80.64
C VAL A 438 12.82 -0.71 80.12
N LEU A 439 13.66 -1.52 80.77
CA LEU A 439 15.03 -1.77 80.30
C LEU A 439 15.05 -2.39 78.92
N LYS A 440 14.23 -3.43 78.69
CA LYS A 440 14.11 -4.08 77.39
C LYS A 440 13.61 -3.10 76.33
N GLY A 441 12.61 -2.28 76.67
CA GLY A 441 12.08 -1.24 75.78
C GLY A 441 13.12 -0.20 75.39
N VAL A 442 13.93 0.28 76.35
CA VAL A 442 14.99 1.25 76.07
C VAL A 442 16.10 0.65 75.22
N ILE A 443 16.58 -0.55 75.57
CA ILE A 443 17.64 -1.24 74.81
C ILE A 443 17.22 -1.39 73.35
N PHE A 444 16.01 -1.89 73.14
CA PHE A 444 15.46 -2.10 71.81
C PHE A 444 15.26 -0.78 71.05
N TRP A 445 14.79 0.27 71.72
CA TRP A 445 14.68 1.60 71.11
C TRP A 445 16.06 2.15 70.69
N LEU A 446 17.11 1.92 71.47
CA LEU A 446 18.47 2.35 71.14
C LEU A 446 19.04 1.58 69.94
N GLU A 447 18.85 0.26 69.91
CA GLU A 447 19.21 -0.59 68.76
C GLU A 447 18.59 -0.07 67.48
N HIS A 448 17.29 0.26 67.54
CA HIS A 448 16.55 0.70 66.39
C HIS A 448 16.88 2.14 65.95
N LYS A 449 16.85 3.12 66.87
CA LYS A 449 17.08 4.54 66.53
C LYS A 449 18.50 4.80 66.04
N TYR A 450 19.49 4.09 66.57
CA TYR A 450 20.90 4.32 66.25
C TYR A 450 21.55 3.19 65.44
N LYS A 451 20.75 2.24 64.92
CA LYS A 451 21.21 1.08 64.14
C LYS A 451 22.32 0.28 64.84
N LEU A 452 22.20 0.12 66.16
CA LEU A 452 23.17 -0.66 66.95
C LEU A 452 22.90 -2.15 66.77
N GLN A 453 23.96 -2.96 66.69
CA GLN A 453 23.83 -4.41 66.55
C GLN A 453 23.18 -5.00 67.81
N PRO A 454 22.12 -5.83 67.66
CA PRO A 454 21.50 -6.47 68.80
C PRO A 454 22.49 -7.40 69.49
N ILE A 455 22.66 -7.25 70.81
CA ILE A 455 23.57 -8.10 71.55
C ILE A 455 22.85 -9.45 71.76
N VAL A 456 23.41 -10.49 71.16
CA VAL A 456 22.93 -11.90 71.10
C VAL A 456 22.45 -12.47 72.45
N SER A 457 22.85 -11.89 73.58
CA SER A 457 22.45 -12.29 74.93
C SER A 457 20.96 -12.12 75.26
N LEU A 458 20.22 -11.25 74.57
CA LEU A 458 18.78 -11.03 74.85
C LEU A 458 17.92 -12.26 74.50
N SER A 459 18.17 -12.87 73.35
CA SER A 459 17.46 -14.07 72.89
C SER A 459 17.82 -15.31 73.73
N GLN A 460 19.05 -15.38 74.28
CA GLN A 460 19.46 -16.45 75.18
C GLN A 460 18.74 -16.41 76.55
N ARG A 461 18.44 -15.22 77.09
CA ARG A 461 17.69 -15.09 78.36
C ARG A 461 16.21 -15.44 78.17
N GLU A 462 15.60 -15.10 77.04
CA GLU A 462 14.22 -15.51 76.72
C GLU A 462 14.09 -17.03 76.56
N ALA A 463 15.06 -17.67 75.90
CA ALA A 463 15.13 -19.12 75.82
C ALA A 463 15.32 -19.79 77.20
N SER A 464 16.01 -19.12 78.12
CA SER A 464 16.25 -19.61 79.49
C SER A 464 15.02 -19.45 80.40
N ASN A 465 14.28 -18.34 80.27
CA ASN A 465 13.04 -18.10 81.04
C ASN A 465 11.87 -18.97 80.56
N ARG A 466 11.82 -19.36 79.27
CA ARG A 466 10.82 -20.34 78.78
C ARG A 466 11.06 -21.77 79.25
N ARG A 467 12.23 -22.09 79.82
CA ARG A 467 12.61 -23.46 80.24
C ARG A 467 12.38 -23.79 81.72
N GLN A 468 11.76 -22.91 82.51
CA GLN A 468 11.34 -23.27 83.88
C GLN A 468 9.84 -23.62 83.92
N PRO A 469 9.47 -24.91 83.95
CA PRO A 469 8.12 -25.32 84.33
C PRO A 469 7.95 -25.16 85.84
N THR A 470 6.91 -24.44 86.26
CA THR A 470 6.37 -24.53 87.63
C THR A 470 5.83 -25.95 87.88
N PRO A 471 6.19 -26.61 89.00
CA PRO A 471 5.67 -27.93 89.34
C PRO A 471 4.21 -27.87 89.80
N SER A 472 3.50 -28.97 89.54
CA SER A 472 2.05 -29.15 89.54
C SER A 472 1.36 -29.15 90.91
N ALA A 473 0.08 -28.78 90.88
CA ALA A 473 -0.94 -29.40 91.73
C ALA A 473 -1.89 -30.22 90.83
N SER A 474 -2.20 -31.42 91.30
CA SER A 474 -2.99 -32.49 90.70
C SER A 474 -4.42 -32.12 90.29
N GLU A 475 -4.90 -32.66 89.16
CA GLU A 475 -5.99 -33.65 89.12
C GLU A 475 -6.21 -34.24 87.71
N PRO A 476 -6.82 -35.44 87.59
CA PRO A 476 -6.72 -36.31 86.41
C PRO A 476 -7.90 -36.15 85.44
N GLY A 477 -7.65 -36.40 84.16
CA GLY A 477 -8.70 -36.48 83.14
C GLY A 477 -8.13 -36.70 81.75
N SER A 478 -7.84 -37.96 81.43
CA SER A 478 -7.44 -38.43 80.10
C SER A 478 -8.55 -38.21 79.06
N VAL A 479 -8.22 -37.58 77.92
CA VAL A 479 -8.82 -37.93 76.63
C VAL A 479 -7.74 -37.84 75.56
N VAL A 480 -7.50 -38.98 74.91
CA VAL A 480 -6.62 -39.20 73.77
C VAL A 480 -7.31 -38.68 72.50
N LEU A 481 -6.69 -37.79 71.73
CA LEU A 481 -6.96 -37.66 70.29
C LEU A 481 -5.70 -37.27 69.49
N ASN A 482 -5.20 -38.28 68.79
CA ASN A 482 -4.75 -38.34 67.38
C ASN A 482 -3.64 -37.40 66.84
N PRO A 483 -2.50 -37.93 66.36
CA PRO A 483 -1.47 -37.20 65.63
C PRO A 483 -1.77 -37.23 64.12
N GLY A 484 -2.29 -36.13 63.58
CA GLY A 484 -2.46 -36.02 62.13
C GLY A 484 -3.08 -34.70 61.73
N ALA A 485 -2.26 -33.66 61.56
CA ALA A 485 -2.58 -32.46 60.78
C ALA A 485 -1.40 -31.48 60.71
N TRP A 486 -0.28 -31.85 60.07
CA TRP A 486 0.73 -30.86 59.62
C TRP A 486 1.39 -31.19 58.27
N ASP A 487 0.84 -32.13 57.49
CA ASP A 487 1.23 -32.34 56.09
C ASP A 487 0.19 -31.73 55.17
N ALA A 488 0.31 -30.43 54.85
CA ALA A 488 -0.26 -29.83 53.65
C ALA A 488 0.21 -28.37 53.49
N LEU A 489 1.49 -28.13 53.18
CA LEU A 489 1.94 -26.85 52.61
C LEU A 489 3.25 -26.99 51.83
N ASP A 490 3.39 -28.07 51.04
CA ASP A 490 4.55 -28.25 50.15
C ASP A 490 4.19 -28.72 48.73
N LYS A 491 2.99 -28.39 48.27
CA LYS A 491 2.58 -28.62 46.87
C LYS A 491 1.72 -27.48 46.37
N LEU A 492 2.37 -26.48 45.76
CA LEU A 492 1.85 -25.67 44.64
C LEU A 492 3.01 -24.88 44.01
N LYS A 493 3.83 -25.61 43.24
CA LYS A 493 4.52 -25.06 42.07
C LYS A 493 3.98 -25.81 40.85
N LEU A 494 3.01 -25.18 40.20
CA LEU A 494 2.71 -25.26 38.77
C LEU A 494 2.01 -23.96 38.40
#